data_AF-A0ABD3FHL1-F1
#
_entry.id   AF-A0ABD3FHL1-F1
#
_cell.length_a   1.000
_cell.length_b   1.000
_cell.length_c   1.000
_cell.angle_alpha   90.00
_cell.angle_beta   90.00
_cell.angle_gamma   90.00
#
_symmetry.space_group_name_H-M   'P 1'
#
loop_
_entity.id
_entity.type
_entity.pdbx_description
1 polymer ?
#
loop_
_entity_poly.entity_id
_entity_poly.type
_entity_poly.pdbx_seq_one_letter_code
_entity_poly.pdbx_strand_id
1 'polypeptide(L)'
;MLYDDATIRHILRAARAGEDWMNVAVKNDVNLRSAYRWISAVQSRDEWESSLRKFCGGKHNAMATEEHVDYLLSLLGENCYLTLDELVDALEARFDVKVTRQTIKHHVDGRMYPMKQTHRDNNYRNLVKNKALRCDYIVIY
;
A
#
# COMPACT_ATOMS: atom_id res chain seq x y z
N MET A 1 10.93 11.36 19.49
CA MET A 1 12.31 10.95 19.81
C MET A 1 12.63 9.77 18.91
N LEU A 2 13.40 10.00 17.85
CA LEU A 2 13.80 8.98 16.86
C LEU A 2 15.23 8.55 17.19
N TYR A 3 15.42 7.30 17.63
CA TYR A 3 16.74 6.71 17.77
C TYR A 3 17.23 6.22 16.40
N ASP A 4 18.53 6.29 16.17
CA ASP A 4 19.13 5.76 14.95
C ASP A 4 19.00 4.23 14.91
N ASP A 5 18.76 3.71 13.70
CA ASP A 5 18.53 2.28 13.49
C ASP A 5 19.80 1.45 13.78
N ALA A 6 20.99 2.04 13.58
CA ALA A 6 22.26 1.40 13.93
C ALA A 6 22.40 1.21 15.46
N THR A 7 21.98 2.19 16.25
CA THR A 7 21.97 2.11 17.72
C THR A 7 21.05 0.99 18.21
N ILE A 8 19.85 0.90 17.64
CA ILE A 8 18.88 -0.16 17.97
C ILE A 8 19.48 -1.54 17.67
N ARG A 9 20.06 -1.71 16.47
CA ARG A 9 20.72 -2.96 16.08
C ARG A 9 21.91 -3.32 16.96
N HIS A 10 22.68 -2.33 17.40
CA HIS A 10 23.81 -2.55 18.29
C HIS A 10 23.36 -3.09 19.65
N ILE A 11 22.31 -2.51 20.24
CA ILE A 11 21.72 -2.97 21.51
C ILE A 11 21.16 -4.39 21.37
N LEU A 12 20.46 -4.69 20.27
CA LEU A 12 19.92 -6.03 20.02
C LEU A 12 21.01 -7.08 19.85
N ARG A 13 22.12 -6.75 19.17
CA ARG A 13 23.27 -7.66 19.01
C ARG A 13 23.92 -7.96 20.35
N ALA A 14 24.13 -6.95 21.19
CA ALA A 14 24.65 -7.13 22.55
C ALA A 14 23.73 -8.05 23.37
N ALA A 15 22.42 -7.83 23.32
CA ALA A 15 21.43 -8.67 24.00
C ALA A 15 21.41 -10.13 23.48
N ARG A 16 21.59 -10.34 22.16
CA ARG A 16 21.68 -11.68 21.56
C ARG A 16 22.96 -12.42 21.97
N ALA A 17 24.07 -11.70 22.08
CA ALA A 17 25.36 -12.25 22.49
C ALA A 17 25.45 -12.51 24.02
N GLY A 18 24.45 -12.10 24.80
CA GLY A 18 24.47 -12.17 26.27
C GLY A 18 25.36 -11.13 26.93
N GLU A 19 25.75 -10.08 26.21
CA GLU A 19 26.54 -8.95 26.71
C GLU A 19 25.66 -7.95 27.49
N ASP A 20 26.30 -7.03 28.21
CA ASP A 20 25.61 -5.98 28.98
C ASP A 20 25.03 -4.90 28.06
N TRP A 21 23.84 -5.19 27.54
CA TRP A 21 23.06 -4.28 26.71
C TRP A 21 22.59 -3.02 27.45
N MET A 22 22.52 -3.03 28.80
CA MET A 22 22.14 -1.85 29.58
C MET A 22 23.24 -0.79 29.47
N ASN A 23 24.50 -1.20 29.59
CA ASN A 23 25.65 -0.31 29.42
C ASN A 23 25.72 0.23 27.99
N VAL A 24 25.43 -0.59 26.98
CA VAL A 24 25.34 -0.15 25.58
C VAL A 24 24.23 0.89 25.40
N ALA A 25 23.06 0.69 26.00
CA ALA A 25 21.95 1.65 25.94
C ALA A 25 22.30 2.98 26.63
N VAL A 26 22.92 2.95 27.81
CA VAL A 26 23.37 4.14 28.55
C VAL A 26 24.42 4.92 27.74
N LYS A 27 25.40 4.25 27.14
CA LYS A 27 26.41 4.89 26.29
C LYS A 27 25.83 5.57 25.05
N ASN A 28 24.68 5.10 24.56
CA ASN A 28 24.00 5.63 23.40
C ASN A 28 22.83 6.58 23.77
N ASP A 29 22.71 6.99 25.03
CA ASP A 29 21.62 7.84 25.54
C ASP A 29 20.20 7.28 25.25
N VAL A 30 20.08 5.96 25.23
CA VAL A 30 18.81 5.28 25.00
C VAL A 30 18.11 5.02 26.33
N ASN A 31 16.83 5.37 26.40
CA ASN A 31 15.99 5.02 27.54
C ASN A 31 15.94 3.49 27.74
N LEU A 32 16.36 3.01 28.91
CA LEU A 32 16.41 1.59 29.25
C LEU A 32 15.06 0.86 29.08
N ARG A 33 13.93 1.55 29.34
CA ARG A 33 12.59 1.00 29.13
C ARG A 33 12.30 0.75 27.65
N SER A 34 12.79 1.62 26.77
CA SER A 34 12.67 1.45 25.32
C SER A 34 13.55 0.30 24.83
N ALA A 35 14.81 0.25 25.27
CA ALA A 35 15.74 -0.83 24.95
C ALA A 35 15.21 -2.20 25.41
N TYR A 36 14.66 -2.29 26.63
CA TYR A 36 14.03 -3.51 27.13
C TYR A 36 12.82 -3.91 26.27
N ARG A 37 11.96 -2.95 25.90
CA ARG A 37 10.79 -3.23 25.05
C ARG A 37 11.19 -3.77 23.67
N TRP A 38 12.30 -3.29 23.11
CA TRP A 38 12.88 -3.80 21.88
C TRP A 38 13.34 -5.25 22.03
N ILE A 39 14.14 -5.54 23.06
CA ILE A 39 14.67 -6.89 23.32
C ILE A 39 13.51 -7.87 23.58
N SER A 40 12.54 -7.50 24.41
CA SER A 40 11.37 -8.33 24.70
C SER A 40 10.52 -8.60 23.45
N ALA A 41 10.33 -7.58 22.59
CA ALA A 41 9.60 -7.75 21.33
C ALA A 41 10.33 -8.71 20.37
N VAL A 42 11.65 -8.62 20.27
CA VAL A 42 12.47 -9.51 19.46
C VAL A 42 12.47 -10.93 20.01
N GLN A 43 12.67 -11.12 21.32
CA GLN A 43 12.61 -12.44 21.97
C GLN A 43 11.27 -13.13 21.74
N SER A 44 10.16 -12.38 21.75
CA SER A 44 8.83 -12.96 21.49
C SER A 44 8.60 -13.41 20.04
N ARG A 45 9.37 -12.88 19.09
CA ARG A 45 9.22 -13.12 17.64
C ARG A 45 10.36 -13.93 17.02
N ASP A 46 11.44 -14.15 17.79
CA ASP A 46 12.73 -14.66 17.34
C ASP A 46 13.32 -13.90 16.12
N GLU A 47 13.01 -12.61 16.02
CA GLU A 47 13.28 -11.81 14.81
C GLU A 47 14.24 -10.66 15.13
N TRP A 48 15.54 -10.97 15.17
CA TRP A 48 16.60 -10.07 15.66
C TRP A 48 17.10 -9.04 14.65
N GLU A 49 16.73 -9.16 13.38
CA GLU A 49 17.19 -8.31 12.29
C GLU A 49 16.09 -7.42 11.70
N SER A 50 14.83 -7.71 12.00
CA SER A 50 13.71 -6.95 11.43
C SER A 50 13.58 -5.60 12.11
N SER A 51 13.42 -4.57 11.29
CA SER A 51 13.28 -3.18 11.74
C SER A 51 12.21 -3.12 12.82
N LEU A 52 12.61 -2.88 14.07
CA LEU A 52 11.72 -2.85 15.23
C LEU A 52 10.69 -1.72 15.19
N ARG A 53 10.76 -0.88 14.16
CA ARG A 53 9.68 0.03 13.80
C ARG A 53 8.49 -0.81 13.33
N LYS A 54 7.68 -1.27 14.28
CA LYS A 54 6.25 -1.37 14.03
C LYS A 54 5.84 0.03 13.61
N PHE A 55 5.58 0.25 12.32
CA PHE A 55 4.86 1.44 11.90
C PHE A 55 3.56 1.43 12.68
N CYS A 56 3.47 2.30 13.70
CA CYS A 56 2.24 2.45 14.48
C CYS A 56 1.21 3.06 13.53
N GLY A 57 0.22 2.24 13.13
CA GLY A 57 -0.80 2.62 12.15
C GLY A 57 -0.80 1.70 10.94
N GLY A 58 -1.20 0.44 11.13
CA GLY A 58 -1.58 -0.45 10.04
C GLY A 58 -3.02 -0.20 9.63
N LYS A 59 -3.32 -0.41 8.34
CA LYS A 59 -4.64 -0.22 7.70
C LYS A 59 -5.65 -1.31 8.12
N HIS A 60 -5.73 -1.62 9.42
CA HIS A 60 -6.50 -2.75 9.95
C HIS A 60 -8.02 -2.56 9.87
N ASN A 61 -8.49 -1.32 9.67
CA ASN A 61 -9.91 -0.96 9.55
C ASN A 61 -10.23 -0.29 8.20
N ALA A 62 -9.62 -0.74 7.10
CA ALA A 62 -10.02 -0.24 5.79
C ALA A 62 -11.45 -0.74 5.47
N MET A 63 -12.44 0.16 5.41
CA MET A 63 -13.81 -0.20 5.02
C MET A 63 -13.89 -0.77 3.59
N ALA A 64 -12.91 -0.44 2.74
CA ALA A 64 -12.79 -1.00 1.40
C ALA A 64 -11.59 -1.98 1.37
N THR A 65 -11.94 -3.27 1.37
CA THR A 65 -11.04 -4.39 1.06
C THR A 65 -10.60 -4.32 -0.41
N GLU A 66 -9.48 -4.96 -0.77
CA GLU A 66 -8.99 -5.00 -2.15
C GLU A 66 -10.01 -5.62 -3.12
N GLU A 67 -10.79 -6.61 -2.66
CA GLU A 67 -11.87 -7.24 -3.44
C GLU A 67 -12.95 -6.25 -3.90
N HIS A 68 -13.33 -5.30 -3.03
CA HIS A 68 -14.29 -4.26 -3.37
C HIS A 68 -13.71 -3.30 -4.41
N VAL A 69 -12.42 -3.00 -4.31
CA VAL A 69 -11.72 -2.13 -5.26
C VAL A 69 -11.64 -2.80 -6.62
N ASP A 70 -11.28 -4.07 -6.69
CA ASP A 70 -11.17 -4.79 -7.97
C ASP A 70 -12.54 -4.90 -8.68
N TYR A 71 -13.64 -5.07 -7.93
CA TYR A 71 -14.99 -5.01 -8.49
C TYR A 71 -15.35 -3.63 -9.05
N LEU A 72 -15.02 -2.55 -8.32
CA LEU A 72 -15.22 -1.19 -8.82
C LEU A 72 -14.43 -0.95 -10.10
N LEU A 73 -13.22 -1.49 -10.19
CA LEU A 73 -12.38 -1.35 -11.38
C LEU A 73 -12.91 -2.15 -12.57
N SER A 74 -13.52 -3.32 -12.36
CA SER A 74 -14.17 -4.06 -13.43
C SER A 74 -15.38 -3.29 -13.97
N LEU A 75 -16.21 -2.72 -13.09
CA LEU A 75 -17.35 -1.88 -13.48
C LEU A 75 -16.92 -0.64 -14.28
N LEU A 76 -15.86 0.04 -13.84
CA LEU A 76 -15.30 1.18 -14.55
C LEU A 76 -14.67 0.80 -15.90
N GLY A 77 -14.13 -0.41 -16.01
CA GLY A 77 -13.61 -0.96 -17.27
C GLY A 77 -14.71 -1.27 -18.29
N GLU A 78 -15.87 -1.71 -17.81
CA GLU A 78 -17.06 -1.94 -18.65
C GLU A 78 -17.74 -0.63 -19.04
N ASN A 79 -17.91 0.29 -18.08
CA ASN A 79 -18.57 1.58 -18.27
C ASN A 79 -17.85 2.70 -17.51
N CYS A 80 -17.12 3.54 -18.24
CA CYS A 80 -16.37 4.66 -17.67
C CYS A 80 -17.21 5.91 -17.33
N TYR A 81 -18.50 5.89 -17.66
CA TYR A 81 -19.43 6.99 -17.35
C TYR A 81 -20.06 6.87 -15.95
N LEU A 82 -19.78 5.78 -15.24
CA LEU A 82 -20.29 5.57 -13.90
C LEU A 82 -19.79 6.68 -12.98
N THR A 83 -20.73 7.32 -12.32
CA THR A 83 -20.48 8.33 -11.31
C THR A 83 -20.04 7.68 -10.01
N LEU A 84 -19.38 8.46 -9.15
CA LEU A 84 -18.97 7.97 -7.83
C LEU A 84 -20.16 7.57 -6.97
N ASP A 85 -21.34 8.17 -7.15
CA ASP A 85 -22.57 7.80 -6.45
C ASP A 85 -23.08 6.42 -6.91
N GLU A 86 -23.13 6.18 -8.22
CA GLU A 86 -23.52 4.86 -8.76
C GLU A 86 -22.57 3.74 -8.34
N LEU A 87 -21.28 4.05 -8.15
CA LEU A 87 -20.30 3.11 -7.60
C LEU A 87 -20.53 2.82 -6.11
N VAL A 88 -21.00 3.79 -5.33
CA VAL A 88 -21.42 3.56 -3.93
C VAL A 88 -22.64 2.63 -3.93
N ASP A 89 -23.65 2.94 -4.74
CA ASP A 89 -24.89 2.16 -4.82
C ASP A 89 -24.60 0.71 -5.27
N ALA A 90 -23.69 0.50 -6.23
CA ALA A 90 -23.28 -0.82 -6.68
C ALA A 90 -22.54 -1.63 -5.59
N LEU A 91 -21.76 -0.96 -4.73
CA LEU A 91 -21.10 -1.61 -3.60
C LEU A 91 -22.08 -1.94 -2.47
N GLU A 92 -23.02 -1.05 -2.17
CA GLU A 92 -24.08 -1.29 -1.20
C GLU A 92 -24.96 -2.46 -1.65
N ALA A 93 -25.39 -2.49 -2.91
CA ALA A 93 -26.23 -3.55 -3.46
C ALA A 93 -25.57 -4.94 -3.45
N ARG A 94 -24.24 -5.02 -3.62
CA ARG A 94 -23.53 -6.30 -3.77
C ARG A 94 -22.90 -6.80 -2.46
N PHE A 95 -22.38 -5.90 -1.63
CA PHE A 95 -21.60 -6.26 -0.45
C PHE A 95 -22.22 -5.76 0.86
N ASP A 96 -23.32 -5.01 0.82
CA ASP A 96 -23.94 -4.35 2.00
C ASP A 96 -22.95 -3.44 2.75
N VAL A 97 -21.93 -2.93 2.03
CA VAL A 97 -20.91 -2.05 2.60
C VAL A 97 -21.22 -0.61 2.28
N LYS A 98 -21.60 0.14 3.32
CA LYS A 98 -21.82 1.58 3.20
C LYS A 98 -20.49 2.34 3.21
N VAL A 99 -20.02 2.74 2.03
CA VAL A 99 -18.81 3.54 1.86
C VAL A 99 -19.16 4.97 1.45
N THR A 100 -18.34 5.93 1.86
CA THR A 100 -18.48 7.32 1.40
C THR A 100 -17.87 7.48 0.01
N ARG A 101 -18.44 8.34 -0.85
CA ARG A 101 -17.88 8.72 -2.15
C ARG A 101 -16.38 9.04 -2.11
N GLN A 102 -15.96 9.76 -1.07
CA GLN A 102 -14.56 10.13 -0.87
C GLN A 102 -13.65 8.92 -0.66
N THR A 103 -14.13 7.87 0.02
CA THR A 103 -13.40 6.61 0.20
C THR A 103 -13.22 5.90 -1.14
N ILE A 104 -14.28 5.78 -1.94
CA ILE A 104 -14.20 5.18 -3.29
C ILE A 104 -13.22 5.95 -4.15
N LYS A 105 -13.32 7.29 -4.17
CA LYS A 105 -12.39 8.15 -4.89
C LYS A 105 -10.94 7.89 -4.47
N HIS A 106 -10.62 7.90 -3.18
CA HIS A 106 -9.25 7.65 -2.72
C HIS A 106 -8.72 6.27 -3.08
N HIS A 107 -9.59 5.25 -3.07
CA HIS A 107 -9.21 3.89 -3.47
C HIS A 107 -9.00 3.75 -4.98
N VAL A 108 -9.84 4.40 -5.80
CA VAL A 108 -9.70 4.41 -7.27
C VAL A 108 -8.50 5.25 -7.71
N ASP A 109 -8.33 6.46 -7.16
CA ASP A 109 -7.19 7.34 -7.43
C ASP A 109 -5.86 6.66 -7.01
N GLY A 110 -5.85 6.01 -5.85
CA GLY A 110 -4.68 5.31 -5.30
C GLY A 110 -4.24 4.09 -6.10
N ARG A 111 -5.14 3.49 -6.90
CA ARG A 111 -4.82 2.40 -7.83
C ARG A 111 -4.39 2.91 -9.22
N MET A 112 -4.22 4.23 -9.40
CA MET A 112 -3.84 4.87 -10.67
C MET A 112 -4.67 4.31 -11.83
N TYR A 113 -5.99 4.52 -11.82
CA TYR A 113 -6.78 4.40 -13.04
C TYR A 113 -6.52 5.68 -13.87
N PRO A 114 -5.55 5.71 -14.80
CA PRO A 114 -5.23 6.93 -15.51
C PRO A 114 -6.41 7.20 -16.46
N MET A 115 -6.75 8.47 -16.66
CA MET A 115 -7.79 8.89 -17.62
C MET A 115 -7.57 8.33 -19.05
N LYS A 116 -6.37 7.84 -19.35
CA LYS A 116 -6.01 7.15 -20.60
C LYS A 116 -6.58 5.72 -20.71
N GLN A 117 -6.87 5.05 -19.59
CA GLN A 117 -7.45 3.71 -19.53
C GLN A 117 -8.98 3.72 -19.53
N THR A 118 -9.64 4.84 -19.18
CA THR A 118 -11.11 4.98 -19.18
C THR A 118 -11.73 5.18 -20.57
N HIS A 119 -10.96 5.18 -21.65
CA HIS A 119 -11.55 5.25 -22.99
C HIS A 119 -12.12 3.90 -23.40
N ARG A 120 -13.45 3.84 -23.62
CA ARG A 120 -14.18 2.69 -24.18
C ARG A 120 -13.51 2.10 -25.43
N ASP A 121 -12.89 2.95 -26.25
CA ASP A 121 -12.21 2.54 -27.50
C ASP A 121 -10.71 2.21 -27.34
N ASN A 122 -10.15 2.18 -26.12
CA ASN A 122 -8.73 1.90 -25.94
C ASN A 122 -8.35 0.49 -26.45
N ASN A 123 -9.26 -0.46 -26.32
CA ASN A 123 -9.10 -1.80 -26.88
C ASN A 123 -9.04 -1.80 -28.41
N TYR A 124 -9.80 -0.94 -29.08
CA TYR A 124 -9.72 -0.78 -30.55
C TYR A 124 -8.44 -0.04 -30.96
N ARG A 125 -7.98 0.93 -30.19
CA ARG A 125 -6.87 1.82 -30.54
C ARG A 125 -5.50 1.14 -30.57
N ASN A 126 -5.35 0.02 -29.87
CA ASN A 126 -4.10 -0.76 -29.76
C ASN A 126 -4.11 -2.11 -30.50
N LEU A 127 -5.18 -2.45 -31.24
CA LEU A 127 -5.19 -3.64 -32.09
C LEU A 127 -4.03 -3.59 -33.10
N VAL A 128 -3.40 -4.75 -33.33
CA VAL A 128 -2.31 -4.91 -34.32
C VAL A 128 -2.73 -4.36 -35.69
N LYS A 129 -3.99 -4.60 -36.08
CA LYS A 129 -4.60 -4.06 -37.31
C LYS A 129 -4.59 -2.52 -37.38
N ASN A 130 -4.93 -1.85 -36.28
CA ASN A 130 -4.98 -0.38 -36.24
C ASN A 130 -3.58 0.24 -36.09
N LYS A 131 -2.60 -0.51 -35.56
CA LYS A 131 -1.18 -0.13 -35.62
C LYS A 131 -0.65 -0.21 -37.06
N ALA A 132 -1.00 -1.28 -37.79
CA ALA A 132 -0.64 -1.43 -39.20
C ALA A 132 -1.23 -0.30 -40.07
N LEU A 133 -2.52 0.00 -39.92
CA LEU A 133 -3.17 1.10 -40.65
C LEU A 133 -2.55 2.49 -40.35
N ARG A 134 -1.99 2.71 -39.16
CA ARG A 134 -1.26 3.96 -38.85
C ARG A 134 0.10 4.02 -39.53
N CYS A 135 0.82 2.89 -39.59
CA CYS A 135 2.05 2.81 -40.39
C CYS A 135 1.76 3.06 -41.85
N ASP A 136 0.68 2.47 -42.39
CA ASP A 136 0.28 2.62 -43.80
C ASP A 136 -0.22 4.05 -44.12
N TYR A 137 -0.81 4.76 -43.15
CA TYR A 137 -1.24 6.16 -43.34
C TYR A 137 -0.07 7.15 -43.40
N ILE A 138 1.08 6.81 -42.77
CA ILE A 138 2.31 7.59 -42.87
C ILE A 138 3.02 7.17 -44.18
N VAL A 139 2.36 7.40 -45.33
CA VAL A 139 3.04 7.44 -46.61
C VAL A 139 3.79 8.77 -46.65
N ILE A 140 5.07 8.72 -46.33
CA ILE A 140 6.01 9.81 -46.52
C ILE A 140 6.17 9.99 -48.04
N TYR A 141 5.64 11.07 -48.60
CA TYR A 141 6.05 11.59 -49.92
C TYR A 141 7.38 12.33 -49.78
#